data_AF-A0A379RYT3-F1
#
_entry.id   AF-A0A379RYT3-F1
#
_cell.length_a   1.000
_cell.length_b   1.000
_cell.length_c   1.000
_cell.angle_alpha   90.00
_cell.angle_beta   90.00
_cell.angle_gamma   90.00
#
_symmetry.space_group_name_H-M   'P 1'
#
loop_
_entity.id
_entity.type
_entity.pdbx_description
1 polymer ?
#
loop_
_entity_poly.entity_id
_entity_poly.type
_entity_poly.pdbx_seq_one_letter_code
_entity_poly.pdbx_strand_id
1 'polypeptide(L)' 'MRYQSGLVDALVGDGVNAVKAAMNEALAKGVPAKHRTDNYDWYLDRLTNFDTRKQADSEQIKALFSREVK' A
#
# COMPACT_ATOMS: atom_id res chain seq x y z
N MET A 1 -9.54 0.95 2.58
CA MET A 1 -9.17 0.69 1.16
C MET A 1 -7.65 0.64 0.98
N ARG A 2 -6.92 1.77 1.10
CA ARG A 2 -5.46 1.83 0.84
C ARG A 2 -4.61 0.83 1.64
N TYR A 3 -4.87 0.69 2.94
CA TYR A 3 -4.15 -0.26 3.80
C TYR A 3 -4.37 -1.71 3.37
N GLN A 4 -5.59 -2.03 2.95
CA GLN A 4 -5.97 -3.38 2.48
C GLN A 4 -5.39 -3.69 1.09
N SER A 5 -5.05 -2.67 0.31
CA SER A 5 -4.41 -2.79 -0.99
C SER A 5 -2.88 -2.67 -0.92
N GLY A 6 -2.27 -2.64 0.27
CA GLY A 6 -0.80 -2.54 0.44
C GLY A 6 -0.17 -1.17 0.13
N LEU A 7 -0.95 -0.22 -0.40
CA LEU A 7 -0.47 1.06 -0.91
C LEU A 7 -0.11 2.08 0.20
N VAL A 8 -0.32 1.72 1.46
CA VAL A 8 0.12 2.50 2.64
C VAL A 8 0.67 1.57 3.71
N ASP A 9 1.49 2.12 4.59
CA ASP A 9 2.28 1.32 5.51
C ASP A 9 1.58 0.98 6.82
N ALA A 10 0.64 1.81 7.26
CA ALA A 10 -0.13 1.62 8.47
C ALA A 10 -1.52 2.25 8.33
N LEU A 11 -2.50 1.66 9.00
CA LEU A 11 -3.78 2.28 9.30
C LEU A 11 -3.76 2.68 10.78
N VAL A 12 -3.82 3.98 11.05
CA VAL A 12 -3.65 4.52 12.40
C VAL A 12 -5.00 5.04 12.91
N GLY A 13 -5.28 4.77 14.19
CA GLY A 13 -6.47 5.30 14.85
C GLY A 13 -6.48 6.83 14.90
N ASP A 14 -7.66 7.42 14.88
CA ASP A 14 -7.83 8.87 14.93
C ASP A 14 -7.60 9.40 16.36
N GLY A 15 -6.34 9.68 16.68
CA GLY A 15 -5.94 10.23 17.97
C GLY A 15 -4.47 10.59 18.01
N VAL A 16 -4.15 11.72 18.64
CA VAL A 16 -2.78 12.28 18.70
C VAL A 16 -1.76 11.27 19.24
N ASN A 17 -2.13 10.51 20.28
CA ASN A 17 -1.24 9.48 20.85
C ASN A 17 -1.02 8.30 19.89
N ALA A 18 -2.06 7.88 19.15
CA ALA A 18 -1.96 6.82 18.17
C ALA A 18 -1.07 7.23 16.99
N VAL A 19 -1.22 8.46 16.49
CA VAL A 19 -0.37 9.02 15.43
C VAL A 19 1.09 9.12 15.89
N LYS A 20 1.33 9.62 17.11
CA LYS A 20 2.69 9.71 17.67
C LYS A 20 3.36 8.35 17.80
N ALA A 21 2.62 7.34 18.27
CA ALA A 21 3.13 5.98 18.40
C ALA A 21 3.50 5.39 17.02
N ALA A 22 2.60 5.48 16.04
CA ALA A 22 2.85 4.96 14.68
C ALA A 22 4.04 5.64 13.99
N MET A 23 4.22 6.96 14.21
CA MET A 23 5.38 7.69 13.71
C MET A 23 6.69 7.16 14.32
N ASN A 24 6.73 7.02 15.64
CA ASN A 24 7.92 6.51 16.34
C ASN A 24 8.27 5.08 15.90
N GLU A 25 7.26 4.22 15.73
CA GLU A 25 7.44 2.87 15.21
C GLU A 25 8.00 2.86 13.78
N ALA A 26 7.53 3.75 12.91
CA ALA A 26 8.04 3.87 11.54
C ALA A 26 9.51 4.33 11.52
N LEU A 27 9.86 5.31 12.35
CA LEU A 27 11.26 5.78 12.47
C LEU A 27 12.18 4.70 13.02
N ALA A 28 11.72 3.94 14.02
CA ALA A 28 12.50 2.85 14.60
C ALA A 28 12.80 1.71 13.61
N LYS A 29 11.96 1.52 12.59
CA LYS A 29 12.20 0.52 11.52
C LYS A 29 13.29 0.95 10.53
N GLY A 30 13.67 2.23 10.50
CA GLY A 30 14.66 2.75 9.56
C GLY A 30 14.17 2.73 8.11
N VAL A 31 15.12 2.69 7.17
CA VAL A 31 14.84 2.67 5.73
C VAL A 31 14.37 1.27 5.32
N PRO A 32 13.25 1.14 4.58
CA PRO A 32 12.79 -0.17 4.11
C PRO A 32 13.80 -0.80 3.15
N ALA A 33 13.91 -2.13 3.16
CA ALA A 33 14.83 -2.87 2.29
C ALA A 33 14.57 -2.64 0.79
N LYS A 34 13.32 -2.33 0.42
CA LYS A 34 12.91 -1.95 -0.94
C LYS A 34 11.80 -0.91 -0.84
N HIS A 35 11.93 0.23 -1.52
CA HIS A 35 10.83 1.18 -1.60
C HIS A 35 9.79 0.69 -2.60
N ARG A 36 8.50 1.05 -2.40
CA ARG A 36 7.43 0.76 -3.38
C ARG A 36 7.77 1.30 -4.78
N THR A 37 8.45 2.45 -4.84
CA THR A 37 8.92 3.08 -6.09
C THR A 37 9.91 2.20 -6.85
N ASP A 38 10.66 1.35 -6.15
CA ASP A 38 11.65 0.44 -6.74
C ASP A 38 11.01 -0.88 -7.19
N ASN A 39 9.71 -1.08 -6.89
CA ASN A 39 8.96 -2.28 -7.25
C ASN A 39 8.15 -2.10 -8.54
N TYR A 40 8.57 -1.21 -9.43
CA TYR A 40 7.82 -0.80 -10.62
C TYR A 40 7.44 -2.00 -11.52
N ASP A 41 8.31 -2.99 -11.68
CA ASP A 41 8.03 -4.20 -12.48
C ASP A 41 6.78 -4.94 -11.99
N TRP A 42 6.63 -5.06 -10.66
CA TRP A 42 5.48 -5.72 -10.04
C TRP A 42 4.16 -4.96 -10.29
N TYR A 43 4.21 -3.63 -10.31
CA TYR A 43 3.06 -2.78 -10.61
C TYR A 43 2.70 -2.81 -12.10
N LEU A 44 3.70 -2.70 -12.97
CA LEU A 44 3.51 -2.70 -14.43
C LEU A 44 2.90 -4.01 -14.92
N ASP A 45 3.37 -5.16 -14.42
CA ASP A 45 2.80 -6.47 -14.74
C ASP A 45 1.28 -6.52 -14.45
N ARG A 46 0.86 -6.04 -13.29
CA ARG A 46 -0.56 -5.99 -12.89
C ARG A 46 -1.37 -5.03 -13.74
N LEU A 47 -0.87 -3.82 -13.92
CA LEU A 47 -1.57 -2.78 -14.68
C LEU A 47 -1.73 -3.14 -16.15
N THR A 48 -0.76 -3.85 -16.73
CA THR A 48 -0.81 -4.33 -18.12
C THR A 48 -1.96 -5.33 -18.34
N ASN A 49 -2.28 -6.11 -17.32
CA ASN A 49 -3.34 -7.13 -17.37
C ASN A 49 -4.70 -6.62 -16.87
N PHE A 50 -4.80 -5.36 -16.46
CA PHE A 50 -6.03 -4.80 -15.90
C PHE A 50 -6.92 -4.21 -16.99
N ASP A 51 -8.21 -4.60 -17.03
CA ASP A 51 -9.18 -4.05 -17.97
C ASP A 51 -9.58 -2.62 -17.57
N THR A 52 -9.10 -1.63 -18.32
CA THR A 52 -9.33 -0.21 -18.06
C THR A 52 -10.58 0.37 -18.75
N ARG A 53 -11.37 -0.45 -19.48
CA ARG A 53 -12.57 0.02 -20.20
C ARG A 53 -13.71 0.44 -19.28
N LYS A 54 -13.66 0.04 -18.01
CA LYS A 54 -14.60 0.42 -16.96
C LYS A 54 -13.85 1.04 -15.80
N GLN A 55 -14.49 1.99 -15.12
CA GLN A 55 -13.95 2.53 -13.87
C GLN A 55 -13.80 1.42 -12.84
N ALA A 56 -12.62 1.34 -12.23
CA ALA A 56 -12.32 0.35 -11.21
C ALA A 56 -13.04 0.69 -9.90
N ASP A 57 -13.68 -0.28 -9.30
CA ASP A 57 -14.25 -0.16 -7.95
C ASP A 57 -13.24 -0.54 -6.85
N SER A 58 -13.66 -0.39 -5.60
CA SER A 58 -12.81 -0.67 -4.43
C SER A 58 -12.44 -2.15 -4.26
N GLU A 59 -13.30 -3.06 -4.69
CA GLU A 59 -13.04 -4.50 -4.61
C GLU A 59 -12.03 -4.92 -5.67
N GLN A 60 -12.16 -4.39 -6.88
CA GLN A 60 -11.22 -4.61 -7.98
C GLN A 60 -9.82 -4.11 -7.63
N ILE A 61 -9.70 -2.90 -7.05
CA ILE A 61 -8.39 -2.37 -6.61
C ILE A 61 -7.81 -3.17 -5.45
N LYS A 62 -8.64 -3.62 -4.51
CA LYS A 62 -8.19 -4.50 -3.44
C LYS A 62 -7.68 -5.82 -4.03
N ALA A 63 -8.39 -6.43 -4.97
CA ALA A 63 -7.97 -7.67 -5.62
C ALA A 63 -6.65 -7.49 -6.38
N LEU A 64 -6.52 -6.40 -7.14
CA LEU A 64 -5.35 -6.10 -7.98
C LEU A 64 -4.06 -5.99 -7.17
N PHE A 65 -4.12 -5.39 -5.97
CA PHE A 65 -2.93 -5.13 -5.15
C PHE A 65 -2.87 -5.93 -3.83
N SER A 66 -3.91 -6.71 -3.50
CA SER A 66 -3.84 -7.63 -2.36
C SER A 66 -2.70 -8.61 -2.61
N ARG A 67 -1.75 -8.68 -1.67
CA ARG A 67 -0.46 -9.41 -1.76
C ARG A 67 0.73 -8.64 -2.34
N GLU A 68 0.78 -7.32 -2.22
CA GLU A 68 2.11 -6.69 -2.10
C GLU A 68 2.73 -7.19 -0.78
N VAL A 69 3.47 -8.30 -0.85
CA VAL A 69 4.25 -8.83 0.28
C VAL A 69 5.43 -7.88 0.44
N LYS A 70 5.45 -7.18 1.56
CA LYS A 70 6.59 -6.37 1.99
C LYS A 70 7.74 -7.24 2.48
#